data_AF-A0A661C0E0-F1
#
_entry.id   AF-A0A661C0E0-F1
#
_cell.length_a   1.000
_cell.length_b   1.000
_cell.length_c   1.000
_cell.angle_alpha   90.00
_cell.angle_beta   90.00
_cell.angle_gamma   90.00
#
_symmetry.space_group_name_H-M   'P 1'
#
loop_
_entity.id
_entity.type
_entity.pdbx_description
1 polymer ?
#
loop_
_entity_poly.entity_id
_entity_poly.type
_entity_poly.pdbx_seq_one_letter_code
_entity_poly.pdbx_strand_id
1 'polypeptide(L)'
;MQKTIDNIKVTSENKCSFCTGSICCTYVTHAIDTPRSKEDFRQLLWQVSHNNIKIYKDDDGWTLLVEGSCQHLQTNGDCGIYGVRPEICRDHTNDYCEFDAPSEDGFELYFENYHDLLKYCKKRFKSWDKPFA
;
A
#
# COMPACT_ATOMS: atom_id res chain seq x y z
N MET A 1 11.44 -12.69 -13.01
CA MET A 1 12.82 -12.93 -13.49
C MET A 1 13.69 -13.18 -12.26
N GLN A 2 14.46 -14.28 -12.22
CA GLN A 2 15.32 -14.56 -11.06
C GLN A 2 16.47 -13.55 -11.02
N LYS A 3 16.49 -12.72 -9.97
CA LYS A 3 17.56 -11.75 -9.71
C LYS A 3 18.75 -12.50 -9.10
N THR A 4 19.95 -12.20 -9.57
CA THR A 4 21.21 -12.66 -8.98
C THR A 4 21.90 -11.44 -8.39
N ILE A 5 22.28 -11.51 -7.12
CA ILE A 5 23.00 -10.45 -6.41
C ILE A 5 24.29 -11.06 -5.88
N ASP A 6 25.45 -10.52 -6.27
CA ASP A 6 26.77 -11.01 -5.86
C ASP A 6 26.96 -12.54 -6.06
N ASN A 7 26.48 -13.06 -7.19
CA ASN A 7 26.46 -14.48 -7.55
C ASN A 7 25.58 -15.38 -6.66
N ILE A 8 24.78 -14.80 -5.77
CA ILE A 8 23.77 -15.50 -4.98
C ILE A 8 22.44 -15.46 -5.74
N LYS A 9 21.83 -16.64 -5.93
CA LYS A 9 20.48 -16.75 -6.47
C LYS A 9 19.48 -16.26 -5.42
N VAL A 10 18.70 -15.25 -5.76
CA VAL A 10 17.64 -14.74 -4.87
C VAL A 10 16.42 -15.66 -4.96
N THR A 11 15.94 -16.11 -3.80
CA THR A 11 14.77 -16.97 -3.59
C THR A 11 13.91 -16.39 -2.46
N SER A 12 12.67 -16.87 -2.27
CA SER A 12 11.81 -16.39 -1.18
C SER A 12 12.47 -16.56 0.21
N GLU A 13 13.28 -17.60 0.42
CA GLU A 13 13.95 -17.84 1.69
C GLU A 13 15.04 -16.80 2.03
N ASN A 14 15.67 -16.17 1.03
CA ASN A 14 16.76 -15.21 1.25
C ASN A 14 16.46 -13.79 0.75
N LYS A 15 15.36 -13.57 0.03
CA LYS A 15 15.03 -12.27 -0.59
C LYS A 15 14.96 -11.13 0.42
N CYS A 16 14.39 -11.38 1.59
CA CYS A 16 14.28 -10.36 2.63
C CYS A 16 15.64 -9.83 3.10
N SER A 17 16.70 -10.65 3.14
CA SER A 17 18.04 -10.16 3.54
C SER A 17 18.69 -9.26 2.49
N PHE A 18 18.18 -9.26 1.25
CA PHE A 18 18.62 -8.36 0.18
C PHE A 18 17.75 -7.11 0.05
N CYS A 19 16.60 -7.06 0.75
CA CYS A 19 15.71 -5.92 0.76
C CYS A 19 16.17 -4.89 1.80
N THR A 20 17.19 -4.10 1.47
CA THR A 20 17.79 -3.12 2.39
C THR A 20 16.83 -2.02 2.85
N GLY A 21 15.76 -1.75 2.09
CA GLY A 21 14.73 -0.79 2.45
C GLY A 21 13.61 -1.34 3.34
N SER A 22 13.57 -2.66 3.56
CA SER A 22 12.49 -3.36 4.27
C SER A 22 11.11 -2.81 3.91
N ILE A 23 10.81 -2.77 2.60
CA ILE A 23 9.71 -1.99 2.01
C ILE A 23 8.36 -2.32 2.67
N CYS A 24 8.08 -3.60 2.95
CA CYS A 24 6.86 -4.03 3.63
C CYS A 24 6.72 -3.55 5.09
N CYS A 25 7.78 -2.97 5.68
CA CYS A 25 7.79 -2.37 7.02
C CYS A 25 7.69 -0.83 6.99
N THR A 26 7.48 -0.21 5.83
CA THR A 26 7.42 1.25 5.68
C THR A 26 6.00 1.79 5.46
N TYR A 27 4.99 0.92 5.50
CA TYR A 27 3.59 1.29 5.41
C TYR A 27 2.70 0.24 6.10
N VAL A 28 1.43 0.57 6.28
CA VAL A 28 0.37 -0.40 6.60
C VAL A 28 -0.76 -0.29 5.60
N THR A 29 -1.42 -1.40 5.31
CA THR A 29 -2.61 -1.45 4.45
C THR A 29 -3.83 -1.84 5.27
N HIS A 30 -4.97 -1.25 4.92
CA HIS A 30 -6.26 -1.55 5.49
C HIS A 30 -7.26 -1.71 4.36
N ALA A 31 -7.78 -2.93 4.20
CA ALA A 31 -8.88 -3.19 3.28
C ALA A 31 -10.11 -2.39 3.72
N ILE A 32 -10.69 -1.63 2.80
CA ILE A 32 -11.87 -0.81 3.03
C ILE A 32 -13.02 -1.27 2.14
N ASP A 33 -14.25 -1.01 2.58
CA ASP A 33 -15.43 -1.30 1.78
C ASP A 33 -15.37 -0.55 0.43
N THR A 34 -15.87 -1.19 -0.62
CA THR A 34 -15.92 -0.55 -1.94
C THR A 34 -16.82 0.69 -1.89
N PRO A 35 -16.30 1.91 -2.16
CA PRO A 35 -17.10 3.13 -2.14
C PRO A 35 -18.15 3.11 -3.26
N ARG A 36 -19.41 3.26 -2.89
CA ARG A 36 -20.56 3.21 -3.80
C ARG A 36 -21.22 4.58 -3.98
N SER A 37 -21.20 5.42 -2.95
CA SER A 37 -21.91 6.70 -2.91
C SER A 37 -20.96 7.90 -3.03
N LYS A 38 -21.48 9.08 -3.40
CA LYS A 38 -20.68 10.31 -3.35
C LYS A 38 -20.20 10.65 -1.94
N GLU A 39 -20.95 10.23 -0.91
CA GLU A 39 -20.56 10.48 0.47
C GLU A 39 -19.33 9.64 0.84
N ASP A 40 -19.31 8.36 0.45
CA ASP A 40 -18.14 7.49 0.64
C ASP A 40 -16.90 8.12 0.01
N PHE A 41 -17.02 8.61 -1.23
CA PHE A 41 -15.91 9.30 -1.91
C PHE A 41 -15.52 10.62 -1.25
N ARG A 42 -16.45 11.34 -0.59
CA ARG A 42 -16.11 12.53 0.20
C ARG A 42 -15.33 12.17 1.47
N GLN A 43 -15.69 11.07 2.12
CA GLN A 43 -14.92 10.54 3.26
C GLN A 43 -13.50 10.16 2.82
N LEU A 44 -13.36 9.48 1.68
CA LEU A 44 -12.05 9.14 1.11
C LEU A 44 -11.24 10.40 0.72
N LEU A 45 -11.88 11.43 0.18
CA LEU A 45 -11.23 12.71 -0.09
C LEU A 45 -10.70 13.38 1.17
N TRP A 46 -11.46 13.35 2.27
CA TRP A 46 -10.97 13.84 3.56
C TRP A 46 -9.75 13.03 4.04
N GLN A 47 -9.78 11.70 3.93
CA GLN A 47 -8.66 10.83 4.34
C GLN A 47 -7.39 11.12 3.54
N VAL A 48 -7.46 11.05 2.19
CA VAL A 48 -6.32 11.27 1.29
C VAL A 48 -5.83 12.74 1.26
N SER A 49 -6.51 13.65 1.95
CA SER A 49 -6.02 15.02 2.17
C SER A 49 -4.95 15.11 3.26
N HIS A 50 -4.74 14.05 4.04
CA HIS A 50 -3.69 14.00 5.07
C HIS A 50 -2.41 13.42 4.49
N ASN A 51 -1.27 13.90 4.99
CA ASN A 51 0.03 13.35 4.61
C ASN A 51 0.07 11.84 4.89
N ASN A 52 0.82 11.12 4.06
CA ASN A 52 1.07 9.68 4.14
C ASN A 52 -0.17 8.79 3.87
N ILE A 53 -1.33 9.36 3.54
CA ILE A 53 -2.50 8.56 3.17
C ILE A 53 -2.58 8.45 1.66
N LYS A 54 -2.60 7.21 1.18
CA LYS A 54 -2.88 6.87 -0.22
C LYS A 54 -4.04 5.88 -0.27
N ILE A 55 -4.74 5.85 -1.39
CA ILE A 55 -5.83 4.88 -1.61
C ILE A 55 -5.59 4.23 -2.96
N TYR A 56 -5.71 2.92 -3.03
CA TYR A 56 -5.64 2.19 -4.27
C TYR A 56 -6.78 1.17 -4.40
N LYS A 57 -6.98 0.70 -5.62
CA LYS A 57 -7.82 -0.45 -5.92
C LYS A 57 -7.01 -1.43 -6.76
N ASP A 58 -7.01 -2.70 -6.37
CA ASP A 58 -6.48 -3.84 -7.11
C ASP A 58 -7.55 -4.93 -7.29
N ASP A 59 -7.14 -6.18 -7.52
CA ASP A 59 -8.00 -7.35 -7.63
C ASP A 59 -8.65 -7.76 -6.30
N ASP A 60 -7.98 -7.50 -5.17
CA ASP A 60 -8.49 -7.78 -3.82
C ASP A 60 -9.51 -6.74 -3.34
N GLY A 61 -9.46 -5.51 -3.85
CA GLY A 61 -10.50 -4.53 -3.61
C GLY A 61 -9.96 -3.12 -3.40
N TRP A 62 -10.66 -2.33 -2.57
CA TRP A 62 -10.21 -1.00 -2.21
C TRP A 62 -9.39 -1.07 -0.93
N THR A 63 -8.26 -0.38 -0.93
CA THR A 63 -7.32 -0.42 0.18
C THR A 63 -6.83 0.98 0.49
N LEU A 64 -6.83 1.31 1.78
CA LEU A 64 -6.17 2.48 2.32
C LEU A 64 -4.74 2.09 2.71
N LEU A 65 -3.78 2.86 2.22
CA LEU A 65 -2.36 2.71 2.53
C LEU A 65 -1.94 3.90 3.39
N VAL A 66 -1.32 3.62 4.54
CA VAL A 66 -0.71 4.61 5.42
C VAL A 66 0.80 4.43 5.38
N GLU A 67 1.52 5.39 4.83
CA GLU A 67 2.98 5.40 4.87
C GLU A 67 3.45 5.72 6.30
N GLY A 68 4.38 4.91 6.79
CA GLY A 68 4.88 5.00 8.15
C GLY A 68 5.90 3.91 8.43
N SER A 69 7.12 4.32 8.76
CA SER A 69 8.16 3.37 9.16
C SER A 69 7.78 2.67 10.46
N CYS A 70 7.84 1.33 10.46
CA CYS A 70 7.66 0.53 11.65
C CYS A 70 8.67 0.94 12.73
N GLN A 71 8.18 1.23 13.94
CA GLN A 71 9.03 1.63 15.07
C GLN A 71 10.06 0.56 15.50
N HIS A 72 9.87 -0.69 15.06
CA HIS A 72 10.76 -1.81 15.37
C HIS A 72 11.74 -2.13 14.22
N LEU A 73 11.69 -1.38 13.11
CA LEU A 73 12.62 -1.55 12.01
C LEU A 73 14.01 -1.03 12.43
N GLN A 74 15.01 -1.92 12.40
CA GLN A 74 16.38 -1.59 12.74
C GLN A 74 17.14 -1.02 11.54
N THR A 75 18.26 -0.35 11.79
CA THR A 75 19.08 0.29 10.75
C THR A 75 19.66 -0.68 9.72
N ASN A 76 19.74 -1.97 10.07
CA ASN A 76 20.19 -3.05 9.19
C ASN A 76 19.03 -3.71 8.41
N GLY A 77 17.79 -3.23 8.57
CA GLY A 77 16.59 -3.78 7.92
C GLY A 77 15.87 -4.87 8.73
N ASP A 78 16.43 -5.31 9.85
CA ASP A 78 15.84 -6.38 10.67
C ASP A 78 14.69 -5.89 11.55
N CYS A 79 13.81 -6.82 11.94
CA CYS A 79 12.74 -6.56 12.90
C CYS A 79 13.25 -6.74 14.34
N GLY A 80 13.29 -5.68 15.13
CA GLY A 80 13.72 -5.71 16.53
C GLY A 80 12.83 -6.52 17.48
N ILE A 81 11.63 -6.92 17.02
CA ILE A 81 10.69 -7.76 17.78
C ILE A 81 10.34 -9.06 17.05
N TYR A 82 11.23 -9.58 16.18
CA TYR A 82 10.93 -10.70 15.27
C TYR A 82 10.19 -11.89 15.93
N GLY A 83 10.63 -12.30 17.12
CA GLY A 83 10.03 -13.44 17.86
C GLY A 83 8.62 -13.18 18.41
N VAL A 84 8.24 -11.91 18.63
CA VAL A 84 6.94 -11.49 19.19
C VAL A 84 6.14 -10.61 18.24
N ARG A 85 6.49 -10.60 16.95
CA ARG A 85 5.79 -9.84 15.92
C ARG A 85 4.29 -10.18 15.86
N PRO A 86 3.41 -9.23 15.48
CA PRO A 86 1.99 -9.49 15.27
C PRO A 86 1.73 -10.59 14.24
N GLU A 87 0.58 -11.27 14.33
CA GLU A 87 0.22 -12.39 13.45
C GLU A 87 0.26 -12.01 11.97
N ILE A 88 -0.25 -10.83 11.58
CA ILE A 88 -0.18 -10.36 10.19
C ILE A 88 1.25 -10.30 9.63
N CYS A 89 2.24 -9.98 10.46
CA CYS A 89 3.66 -10.00 10.06
C CYS A 89 4.26 -11.41 10.04
N ARG A 90 3.66 -12.37 10.75
CA ARG A 90 4.06 -13.80 10.72
C ARG A 90 3.53 -14.49 9.48
N ASP A 91 2.32 -14.14 9.08
CA ASP A 91 1.60 -14.75 7.97
C ASP A 91 1.99 -14.13 6.62
N HIS A 92 2.72 -13.03 6.63
CA HIS A 92 3.25 -12.39 5.42
C HIS A 92 4.18 -13.34 4.67
N THR A 93 3.83 -13.63 3.41
CA THR A 93 4.65 -14.36 2.46
C THR A 93 5.46 -13.39 1.61
N ASN A 94 6.61 -13.85 1.13
CA ASN A 94 7.48 -13.09 0.24
C ASN A 94 7.70 -13.84 -1.08
N ASP A 95 6.73 -14.62 -1.54
CA ASP A 95 6.79 -15.29 -2.84
C ASP A 95 6.80 -14.28 -3.99
N TYR A 96 6.05 -13.18 -3.84
CA TYR A 96 6.07 -12.00 -4.70
C TYR A 96 5.88 -10.74 -3.86
N CYS A 97 6.79 -9.77 -3.94
CA CYS A 97 6.68 -8.49 -3.22
C CYS A 97 7.33 -7.33 -3.98
N GLU A 98 7.36 -6.14 -3.38
CA GLU A 98 7.89 -4.89 -3.95
C GLU A 98 9.37 -4.95 -4.34
N PHE A 99 10.09 -5.89 -3.76
CA PHE A 99 11.45 -6.16 -4.18
C PHE A 99 11.51 -6.70 -5.62
N ASP A 100 10.48 -7.42 -6.07
CA ASP A 100 10.41 -8.02 -7.40
C ASP A 100 9.99 -7.00 -8.45
N ALA A 101 8.87 -6.29 -8.18
CA ALA A 101 8.31 -5.22 -9.00
C ALA A 101 7.52 -4.22 -8.13
N PRO A 102 7.34 -2.96 -8.57
CA PRO A 102 6.51 -1.97 -7.86
C PRO A 102 5.07 -2.47 -7.66
N SER A 103 4.47 -2.20 -6.50
CA SER A 103 3.06 -2.55 -6.22
C SER A 103 2.11 -1.87 -7.20
N GLU A 104 2.48 -0.68 -7.68
CA GLU A 104 1.71 0.13 -8.62
C GLU A 104 1.42 -0.59 -9.94
N ASP A 105 2.24 -1.56 -10.33
CA ASP A 105 2.01 -2.37 -11.54
C ASP A 105 0.73 -3.23 -11.43
N GLY A 106 0.27 -3.52 -10.21
CA GLY A 106 -0.96 -4.27 -9.93
C GLY A 106 -2.20 -3.41 -9.69
N PHE A 107 -2.05 -2.09 -9.59
CA PHE A 107 -3.17 -1.21 -9.22
C PHE A 107 -4.06 -0.88 -10.43
N GLU A 108 -5.37 -1.12 -10.30
CA GLU A 108 -6.37 -0.63 -11.24
C GLU A 108 -6.65 0.88 -11.06
N LEU A 109 -6.62 1.35 -9.81
CA LEU A 109 -6.75 2.75 -9.43
C LEU A 109 -5.72 3.07 -8.36
N TYR A 110 -5.11 4.24 -8.43
CA TYR A 110 -4.19 4.73 -7.41
C TYR A 110 -4.38 6.23 -7.22
N PHE A 111 -4.51 6.64 -5.96
CA PHE A 111 -4.77 8.00 -5.55
C PHE A 111 -3.75 8.39 -4.48
N GLU A 112 -2.75 9.16 -4.89
CA GLU A 112 -1.67 9.61 -4.00
C GLU A 112 -2.07 10.84 -3.20
N ASN A 113 -3.10 11.56 -3.65
CA ASN A 113 -3.52 12.82 -3.04
C ASN A 113 -4.98 13.16 -3.38
N TYR A 114 -5.45 14.23 -2.76
CA TYR A 114 -6.79 14.80 -2.96
C TYR A 114 -7.12 15.06 -4.44
N HIS A 115 -6.18 15.58 -5.23
CA HIS A 115 -6.45 15.97 -6.61
C HIS A 115 -6.66 14.76 -7.53
N ASP A 116 -5.91 13.67 -7.31
CA ASP A 116 -6.05 12.43 -8.07
C ASP A 116 -7.44 11.81 -7.83
N LEU A 117 -7.83 11.70 -6.55
CA LEU A 117 -9.15 11.17 -6.20
C LEU A 117 -10.28 12.09 -6.67
N LEU A 118 -10.13 13.42 -6.56
CA LEU A 118 -11.14 14.37 -7.01
C LEU A 118 -11.36 14.28 -8.52
N LYS A 119 -10.29 14.14 -9.30
CA LYS A 119 -10.35 13.94 -10.75
C LYS A 119 -11.15 12.69 -11.09
N TYR A 120 -10.92 11.60 -10.38
CA TYR A 120 -11.73 10.38 -10.52
C TYR A 120 -13.20 10.60 -10.15
N CYS A 121 -13.46 11.27 -9.02
CA CYS A 121 -14.82 11.57 -8.55
C CYS A 121 -15.61 12.38 -9.57
N LYS A 122 -15.02 13.44 -10.14
CA LYS A 122 -15.65 14.29 -11.17
C LYS A 122 -15.92 13.54 -12.47
N LYS A 123 -15.06 12.59 -12.86
CA LYS A 123 -15.29 11.73 -14.02
C LYS A 123 -16.40 10.71 -13.76
N ARG A 124 -16.43 10.11 -12.56
CA ARG A 124 -17.39 9.07 -12.17
C ARG A 124 -18.79 9.64 -11.96
N PHE A 125 -18.91 10.80 -11.32
CA PHE A 125 -20.19 11.39 -10.94
C PHE A 125 -20.44 12.70 -11.69
N LYS A 126 -21.31 12.67 -12.71
CA LYS A 126 -21.66 13.85 -13.54
C LYS A 126 -22.16 15.06 -12.75
N SER A 127 -22.70 14.85 -11.55
CA SER A 127 -23.23 15.91 -10.67
C SER A 127 -22.38 16.12 -9.41
N TRP A 128 -21.08 15.84 -9.46
CA TRP A 128 -20.19 15.95 -8.30
C TRP A 128 -20.29 17.30 -7.59
N ASP A 129 -20.18 18.39 -8.36
CA ASP A 129 -20.18 19.76 -7.83
C ASP A 129 -21.58 20.29 -7.48
N LYS A 130 -22.65 19.49 -7.65
CA LYS A 130 -23.98 19.90 -7.22
C LYS A 130 -24.09 19.76 -5.69
N PRO A 131 -24.66 20.76 -4.99
CA PRO A 131 -24.97 20.62 -3.57
C PRO A 131 -25.84 19.38 -3.34
N PHE A 132 -25.73 18.78 -2.15
CA PHE A 132 -26.74 17.82 -1.73
C PHE A 132 -28.09 18.52 -1.72
N ALA A 133 -29.06 17.95 -2.44
CA ALA A 133 -30.45 18.35 -2.35
C ALA A 133 -31.05 17.85 -1.03
#